data_AF-A0A132B1A8-F1
#
_entry.id   AF-A0A132B1A8-F1
#
_cell.length_a   1.000
_cell.length_b   1.000
_cell.length_c   1.000
_cell.angle_alpha   90.00
_cell.angle_beta   90.00
_cell.angle_gamma   90.00
#
_symmetry.space_group_name_H-M   'P 1'
#
loop_
_entity.id
_entity.type
_entity.pdbx_description
1 polymer ?
#
loop_
_entity_poly.entity_id
_entity_poly.type
_entity_poly.pdbx_seq_one_letter_code
_entity_poly.pdbx_strand_id
1 'polypeptide(L)'
;MDPSVPIGDEYKAYSAKSMAAYRAPSLLQPHKARRAISDAHHGRIPPLIGFFSTLASLAITKLVAQLGFDFIWINWEHSNMSVETMTETIHQIQLVSESKTVALVRILGHDHAAIGYALDAGASIVESLKGINNLDSILMAIGEHIDFVWLGNLDCRVSMGLLGFWGEEPEWVSALETLRTTLAKHNMLYSGLATRDDEWLISRGDGRSLMFTSSDSFALLRAREELRHAKELFAVKDYSTLG
;
A
#
# COMPACT_ATOMS: atom_id res chain seq x y z
N MET A 1 -0.89 -8.95 23.87
CA MET A 1 0.54 -8.59 23.90
C MET A 1 1.28 -9.85 24.30
N ASP A 2 2.33 -10.26 23.60
CA ASP A 2 3.28 -11.19 24.23
C ASP A 2 4.17 -10.32 25.13
N PRO A 3 3.98 -10.36 26.46
CA PRO A 3 4.73 -9.51 27.38
C PRO A 3 6.24 -9.83 27.38
N SER A 4 6.69 -10.89 26.68
CA SER A 4 8.09 -11.28 26.61
C SER A 4 8.97 -10.46 25.66
N VAL A 5 8.39 -9.63 24.76
CA VAL A 5 9.17 -8.81 23.82
C VAL A 5 9.16 -7.34 24.27
N PRO A 6 10.31 -6.76 24.63
CA PRO A 6 10.42 -5.36 24.99
C PRO A 6 9.88 -4.42 23.89
N ILE A 7 9.32 -3.28 24.28
CA ILE A 7 8.91 -2.24 23.34
C ILE A 7 10.14 -1.76 22.56
N GLY A 8 10.08 -1.78 21.23
CA GLY A 8 11.19 -1.42 20.34
C GLY A 8 12.02 -2.59 19.83
N ASP A 9 11.76 -3.81 20.33
CA ASP A 9 12.43 -5.04 19.91
C ASP A 9 11.51 -5.98 19.11
N GLU A 10 10.38 -5.47 18.60
CA GLU A 10 9.38 -6.25 17.87
C GLU A 10 9.99 -7.04 16.70
N TYR A 11 10.95 -6.46 15.96
CA TYR A 11 11.66 -7.11 14.85
C TYR A 11 12.32 -8.44 15.24
N LYS A 12 12.73 -8.63 16.49
CA LYS A 12 13.35 -9.88 16.97
C LYS A 12 12.36 -11.05 16.95
N ALA A 13 11.07 -10.78 17.06
CA ALA A 13 10.02 -11.78 17.00
C ALA A 13 9.43 -11.96 15.59
N TYR A 14 9.82 -11.13 14.61
CA TYR A 14 9.25 -11.15 13.27
C TYR A 14 9.44 -12.49 12.56
N SER A 15 10.60 -13.13 12.68
CA SER A 15 10.86 -14.44 12.04
C SER A 15 9.89 -15.54 12.48
N ALA A 16 9.42 -15.49 13.73
CA ALA A 16 8.49 -16.48 14.29
C ALA A 16 7.01 -16.08 14.16
N LYS A 17 6.72 -14.78 14.16
CA LYS A 17 5.35 -14.24 14.28
C LYS A 17 4.90 -13.41 13.08
N SER A 18 5.78 -13.15 12.12
CA SER A 18 5.55 -12.20 11.04
C SER A 18 5.02 -10.85 11.60
N MET A 19 4.10 -10.21 10.91
CA MET A 19 3.51 -8.92 11.29
C MET A 19 2.66 -8.96 12.56
N ALA A 20 2.32 -10.15 13.09
CA ALA A 20 1.75 -10.25 14.43
C ALA A 20 2.73 -9.80 15.52
N ALA A 21 4.03 -9.65 15.23
CA ALA A 21 4.98 -8.98 16.13
C ALA A 21 4.64 -7.50 16.38
N TYR A 22 3.98 -6.85 15.42
CA TYR A 22 3.62 -5.41 15.47
C TYR A 22 2.15 -5.16 15.79
N ARG A 23 1.36 -6.20 16.13
CA ARG A 23 -0.06 -6.03 16.44
C ARG A 23 -0.28 -5.28 17.75
N ALA A 24 -1.40 -4.57 17.83
CA ALA A 24 -1.88 -4.01 19.09
C ALA A 24 -2.45 -5.10 20.02
N PRO A 25 -2.63 -4.80 21.33
CA PRO A 25 -3.30 -5.71 22.26
C PRO A 25 -4.71 -6.10 21.83
N SER A 26 -5.49 -5.14 21.30
CA SER A 26 -6.80 -5.38 20.71
C SER A 26 -6.72 -5.43 19.19
N LEU A 27 -7.59 -6.24 18.56
CA LEU A 27 -7.74 -6.24 17.11
C LEU A 27 -8.32 -4.93 16.59
N LEU A 28 -9.05 -4.18 17.42
CA LEU A 28 -9.69 -2.91 17.06
C LEU A 28 -8.75 -1.70 17.18
N GLN A 29 -7.49 -1.94 17.53
CA GLN A 29 -6.48 -0.90 17.68
C GLN A 29 -5.49 -0.96 16.51
N PRO A 30 -4.96 0.20 16.08
CA PRO A 30 -3.99 0.23 14.99
C PRO A 30 -2.72 -0.52 15.36
N HIS A 31 -2.14 -1.21 14.37
CA HIS A 31 -0.82 -1.81 14.50
C HIS A 31 0.23 -0.75 14.85
N LYS A 32 1.39 -1.21 15.34
CA LYS A 32 2.62 -0.41 15.43
C LYS A 32 3.25 -0.20 14.05
N ALA A 33 2.48 0.28 13.08
CA ALA A 33 2.88 0.41 11.67
C ALA A 33 4.15 1.25 11.52
N ARG A 34 4.23 2.38 12.22
CA ARG A 34 5.45 3.22 12.33
C ARG A 34 6.71 2.41 12.65
N ARG A 35 6.61 1.46 13.60
CA ARG A 35 7.74 0.61 14.00
C ARG A 35 8.08 -0.40 12.92
N ALA A 36 7.08 -1.10 12.36
CA ALA A 36 7.31 -2.06 11.28
C ALA A 36 7.99 -1.41 10.06
N ILE A 37 7.52 -0.22 9.66
CA ILE A 37 8.07 0.54 8.54
C ILE A 37 9.51 0.99 8.84
N SER A 38 9.78 1.43 10.08
CA SER A 38 11.12 1.80 10.54
C SER A 38 12.06 0.59 10.60
N ASP A 39 11.62 -0.56 11.09
CA ASP A 39 12.44 -1.76 11.18
C ASP A 39 12.76 -2.34 9.80
N ALA A 40 11.81 -2.27 8.85
CA ALA A 40 12.05 -2.62 7.45
C ALA A 40 13.06 -1.68 6.81
N HIS A 41 12.98 -0.37 7.08
CA HIS A 41 13.94 0.61 6.57
C HIS A 41 15.37 0.31 7.01
N HIS A 42 15.55 0.01 8.30
CA HIS A 42 16.86 -0.27 8.88
C HIS A 42 17.35 -1.70 8.57
N GLY A 43 16.66 -2.44 7.69
CA GLY A 43 17.03 -3.80 7.29
C GLY A 43 16.90 -4.84 8.41
N ARG A 44 16.16 -4.54 9.48
CA ARG A 44 15.93 -5.48 10.60
C ARG A 44 14.89 -6.53 10.24
N ILE A 45 13.97 -6.19 9.34
CA ILE A 45 13.03 -7.10 8.70
C ILE A 45 13.03 -6.83 7.18
N PRO A 46 12.51 -7.75 6.35
CA PRO A 46 12.33 -7.50 4.92
C PRO A 46 11.39 -6.31 4.64
N PRO A 47 11.45 -5.70 3.45
CA PRO A 47 10.47 -4.73 3.00
C PRO A 47 9.04 -5.27 3.13
N LEU A 48 8.13 -4.44 3.65
CA LEU A 48 6.74 -4.84 3.82
C LEU A 48 6.06 -4.94 2.45
N ILE A 49 5.41 -6.07 2.20
CA ILE A 49 4.70 -6.37 0.95
C ILE A 49 3.22 -6.12 1.16
N GLY A 50 2.62 -5.26 0.33
CA GLY A 50 1.21 -4.96 0.44
C GLY A 50 0.41 -4.93 -0.83
N PHE A 51 -0.90 -4.89 -0.61
CA PHE A 51 -1.93 -4.96 -1.62
C PHE A 51 -2.77 -3.68 -1.61
N PHE A 52 -3.06 -3.14 -2.78
CA PHE A 52 -3.87 -1.94 -2.94
C PHE A 52 -5.35 -2.32 -3.16
N SER A 53 -6.21 -2.01 -2.20
CA SER A 53 -7.65 -2.27 -2.28
C SER A 53 -8.36 -1.05 -2.87
N THR A 54 -8.88 -1.20 -4.10
CA THR A 54 -9.51 -0.11 -4.87
C THR A 54 -10.99 -0.32 -5.13
N LEU A 55 -11.51 -1.51 -4.86
CA LEU A 55 -12.92 -1.83 -4.98
C LEU A 55 -13.57 -1.78 -3.60
N ALA A 56 -14.71 -1.11 -3.49
CA ALA A 56 -15.51 -1.08 -2.26
C ALA A 56 -16.24 -2.41 -2.03
N SER A 57 -15.51 -3.50 -1.79
CA SER A 57 -16.04 -4.86 -1.64
C SER A 57 -15.45 -5.57 -0.44
N LEU A 58 -16.27 -5.73 0.61
CA LEU A 58 -15.89 -6.50 1.80
C LEU A 58 -15.59 -7.97 1.48
N ALA A 59 -16.26 -8.54 0.47
CA ALA A 59 -15.99 -9.91 0.04
C ALA A 59 -14.56 -10.07 -0.48
N ILE A 60 -14.12 -9.13 -1.32
CA ILE A 60 -12.74 -9.11 -1.84
C ILE A 60 -11.76 -8.85 -0.69
N THR A 61 -12.05 -7.89 0.18
CA THR A 61 -11.22 -7.59 1.36
C THR A 61 -10.95 -8.83 2.20
N LYS A 62 -11.99 -9.64 2.50
CA LYS A 62 -11.84 -10.88 3.27
C LYS A 62 -10.97 -11.91 2.55
N LEU A 63 -11.08 -12.03 1.23
CA LEU A 63 -10.23 -12.94 0.46
C LEU A 63 -8.78 -12.47 0.47
N VAL A 64 -8.53 -11.19 0.24
CA VAL A 64 -7.19 -10.60 0.22
C VAL A 64 -6.53 -10.68 1.59
N ALA A 65 -7.27 -10.44 2.68
CA ALA A 65 -6.75 -10.52 4.05
C ALA A 65 -6.24 -11.93 4.42
N GLN A 66 -6.72 -12.98 3.76
CA GLN A 66 -6.24 -14.35 3.95
C GLN A 66 -4.94 -14.66 3.19
N LEU A 67 -4.56 -13.83 2.22
CA LEU A 67 -3.36 -14.05 1.39
C LEU A 67 -2.05 -13.72 2.12
N GLY A 68 -2.12 -13.10 3.30
CA GLY A 68 -0.95 -12.90 4.16
C GLY A 68 -0.05 -11.73 3.75
N PHE A 69 -0.60 -10.71 3.06
CA PHE A 69 0.10 -9.44 2.85
C PHE A 69 0.44 -8.78 4.20
N ASP A 70 1.61 -8.14 4.29
CA ASP A 70 2.02 -7.42 5.51
C ASP A 70 1.11 -6.22 5.78
N PHE A 71 0.61 -5.60 4.70
CA PHE A 71 -0.40 -4.55 4.79
C PHE A 71 -1.37 -4.58 3.61
N ILE A 72 -2.59 -4.09 3.85
CA ILE A 72 -3.57 -3.77 2.80
C ILE A 72 -3.81 -2.27 2.89
N TRP A 73 -3.60 -1.60 1.76
CA TRP A 73 -3.86 -0.18 1.63
C TRP A 73 -5.23 0.04 0.98
N ILE A 74 -6.16 0.52 1.78
CA ILE A 74 -7.52 0.90 1.41
C ILE A 74 -7.48 2.25 0.73
N ASN A 75 -7.82 2.27 -0.55
CA ASN A 75 -7.98 3.50 -1.30
C ASN A 75 -9.33 4.12 -0.97
N TRP A 76 -9.41 5.08 -0.04
CA TRP A 76 -10.67 5.79 0.20
C TRP A 76 -10.82 7.00 -0.75
N GLU A 77 -9.71 7.63 -1.13
CA GLU A 77 -9.64 8.79 -2.05
C GLU A 77 -10.31 8.57 -3.41
N HIS A 78 -10.06 7.42 -4.06
CA HIS A 78 -10.57 7.14 -5.41
C HIS A 78 -11.51 5.92 -5.48
N SER A 79 -12.10 5.51 -4.36
CA SER A 79 -13.09 4.43 -4.35
C SER A 79 -14.45 4.98 -3.92
N ASN A 80 -15.51 4.34 -4.37
CA ASN A 80 -16.90 4.68 -4.03
C ASN A 80 -17.30 4.19 -2.63
N MET A 81 -16.44 4.38 -1.64
CA MET A 81 -16.57 3.81 -0.31
C MET A 81 -17.15 4.83 0.68
N SER A 82 -18.23 4.46 1.37
CA SER A 82 -18.74 5.25 2.50
C SER A 82 -17.84 5.13 3.73
N VAL A 83 -17.99 6.02 4.72
CA VAL A 83 -17.31 5.91 6.01
C VAL A 83 -17.56 4.53 6.63
N GLU A 84 -18.81 4.07 6.62
CA GLU A 84 -19.20 2.75 7.13
C GLU A 84 -18.46 1.61 6.42
N THR A 85 -18.40 1.64 5.08
CA THR A 85 -17.71 0.59 4.31
C THR A 85 -16.20 0.62 4.56
N MET A 86 -15.63 1.82 4.76
CA MET A 86 -14.21 2.01 5.09
C MET A 86 -13.88 1.45 6.48
N THR A 87 -14.66 1.81 7.50
CA THR A 87 -14.52 1.27 8.86
C THR A 87 -14.65 -0.24 8.88
N GLU A 88 -15.67 -0.79 8.21
CA GLU A 88 -15.88 -2.23 8.14
C GLU A 88 -14.73 -2.93 7.38
N THR A 89 -14.20 -2.32 6.32
CA THR A 89 -13.04 -2.84 5.60
C THR A 89 -11.82 -2.97 6.53
N ILE A 90 -11.55 -1.96 7.35
CA ILE A 90 -10.43 -2.00 8.33
C ILE A 90 -10.63 -3.14 9.32
N HIS A 91 -11.80 -3.24 9.93
CA HIS A 91 -12.11 -4.29 10.90
C HIS A 91 -12.01 -5.68 10.27
N GLN A 92 -12.47 -5.86 9.04
CA GLN A 92 -12.38 -7.15 8.34
C GLN A 92 -10.93 -7.53 8.04
N ILE A 93 -10.07 -6.58 7.66
CA ILE A 93 -8.64 -6.84 7.47
C ILE A 93 -8.02 -7.32 8.78
N GLN A 94 -8.24 -6.59 9.87
CA GLN A 94 -7.69 -6.91 11.19
C GLN A 94 -8.21 -8.25 11.71
N LEU A 95 -9.50 -8.53 11.57
CA LEU A 95 -10.12 -9.76 12.07
C LEU A 95 -9.69 -10.98 11.26
N VAL A 96 -9.82 -10.93 9.93
CA VAL A 96 -9.59 -12.08 9.05
C VAL A 96 -8.12 -12.44 8.95
N SER A 97 -7.22 -11.45 8.99
CA SER A 97 -5.78 -11.70 9.06
C SER A 97 -5.29 -12.07 10.46
N GLU A 98 -6.17 -12.09 11.48
CA GLU A 98 -5.80 -12.20 12.90
C GLU A 98 -4.76 -11.14 13.33
N SER A 99 -4.87 -9.93 12.77
CA SER A 99 -3.92 -8.82 12.85
C SER A 99 -2.51 -9.16 12.35
N LYS A 100 -2.37 -10.07 11.39
CA LYS A 100 -1.13 -10.26 10.62
C LYS A 100 -1.03 -9.32 9.42
N THR A 101 -2.08 -8.54 9.13
CA THR A 101 -2.08 -7.54 8.07
C THR A 101 -2.41 -6.17 8.63
N VAL A 102 -1.56 -5.18 8.37
CA VAL A 102 -1.79 -3.77 8.73
C VAL A 102 -2.81 -3.16 7.78
N ALA A 103 -3.83 -2.48 8.32
CA ALA A 103 -4.74 -1.67 7.52
C ALA A 103 -4.21 -0.23 7.37
N LEU A 104 -3.87 0.16 6.13
CA LEU A 104 -3.50 1.53 5.77
C LEU A 104 -4.64 2.17 4.98
N VAL A 105 -4.92 3.47 5.19
CA VAL A 105 -5.99 4.17 4.48
C VAL A 105 -5.44 5.40 3.75
N ARG A 106 -5.71 5.50 2.44
CA ARG A 106 -5.59 6.76 1.68
C ARG A 106 -6.85 7.56 1.87
N ILE A 107 -6.82 8.57 2.73
CA ILE A 107 -7.99 9.41 3.06
C ILE A 107 -8.39 10.33 1.90
N LEU A 108 -9.64 10.82 1.92
CA LEU A 108 -10.22 11.68 0.88
C LEU A 108 -9.57 13.08 0.77
N GLY A 109 -8.90 13.53 1.82
CA GLY A 109 -8.31 14.86 1.94
C GLY A 109 -7.81 15.15 3.36
N HIS A 110 -7.48 16.41 3.64
CA HIS A 110 -6.87 16.84 4.91
C HIS A 110 -7.90 17.36 5.93
N ASP A 111 -9.18 17.00 5.78
CA ASP A 111 -10.20 17.42 6.73
C ASP A 111 -10.14 16.56 8.01
N HIS A 112 -10.35 17.22 9.15
CA HIS A 112 -10.25 16.58 10.46
C HIS A 112 -11.22 15.41 10.62
N ALA A 113 -12.38 15.43 9.96
CA ALA A 113 -13.38 14.37 10.07
C ALA A 113 -12.89 13.09 9.37
N ALA A 114 -12.41 13.19 8.14
CA ALA A 114 -11.86 12.04 7.40
C ALA A 114 -10.67 11.40 8.12
N ILE A 115 -9.78 12.21 8.70
CA ILE A 115 -8.66 11.73 9.53
C ILE A 115 -9.21 11.01 10.78
N GLY A 116 -10.14 11.65 11.50
CA GLY A 116 -10.75 11.09 12.70
C GLY A 116 -11.40 9.73 12.45
N TYR A 117 -12.24 9.62 11.41
CA TYR A 117 -12.90 8.36 11.07
C TYR A 117 -11.93 7.22 10.79
N ALA A 118 -10.83 7.48 10.08
CA ALA A 118 -9.83 6.47 9.76
C ALA A 118 -9.04 6.04 11.02
N LEU A 119 -8.64 7.00 11.87
CA LEU A 119 -7.93 6.72 13.12
C LEU A 119 -8.81 5.97 14.13
N ASP A 120 -10.07 6.37 14.28
CA ASP A 120 -11.03 5.73 15.19
C ASP A 120 -11.33 4.27 14.78
N ALA A 121 -11.26 3.98 13.49
CA ALA A 121 -11.38 2.62 12.95
C ALA A 121 -10.07 1.80 13.08
N GLY A 122 -8.97 2.40 13.52
CA GLY A 122 -7.69 1.73 13.75
C GLY A 122 -6.77 1.63 12.52
N ALA A 123 -6.89 2.55 11.55
CA ALA A 123 -5.97 2.62 10.41
C ALA A 123 -4.72 3.48 10.70
N SER A 124 -3.68 3.29 9.88
CA SER A 124 -2.59 4.27 9.72
C SER A 124 -2.74 5.05 8.40
N ILE A 125 -2.30 6.31 8.37
CA ILE A 125 -2.65 7.31 7.32
C ILE A 125 -1.42 7.72 6.49
N VAL A 126 -1.65 8.11 5.22
CA VAL A 126 -0.63 8.61 4.27
C VAL A 126 -1.17 9.81 3.46
N GLU A 127 -0.34 10.83 3.22
CA GLU A 127 -0.68 12.09 2.50
C GLU A 127 0.05 12.27 1.13
N SER A 128 -0.42 13.25 0.33
CA SER A 128 -0.31 13.30 -1.14
C SER A 128 0.46 14.49 -1.80
N LEU A 129 0.30 14.61 -3.12
CA LEU A 129 1.20 15.14 -4.18
C LEU A 129 1.74 16.58 -4.08
N LYS A 130 1.10 17.52 -3.35
CA LYS A 130 1.68 18.86 -3.11
C LYS A 130 3.01 18.82 -2.34
N GLY A 131 3.33 17.64 -1.80
CA GLY A 131 4.56 17.32 -1.10
C GLY A 131 5.82 17.65 -1.89
N ILE A 132 5.98 17.26 -3.16
CA ILE A 132 7.31 17.25 -3.82
C ILE A 132 7.98 18.64 -3.85
N ASN A 133 7.28 19.67 -4.33
CA ASN A 133 7.85 21.02 -4.44
C ASN A 133 8.08 21.68 -3.07
N ASN A 134 7.39 21.20 -2.03
CA ASN A 134 7.49 21.71 -0.68
C ASN A 134 8.15 20.69 0.26
N LEU A 135 8.76 19.64 -0.28
CA LEU A 135 9.06 18.43 0.49
C LEU A 135 10.10 18.74 1.56
N ASP A 136 11.12 19.50 1.20
CA ASP A 136 12.15 19.96 2.13
C ASP A 136 11.52 20.76 3.28
N SER A 137 10.63 21.71 2.98
CA SER A 137 9.93 22.54 3.98
C SER A 137 8.99 21.72 4.87
N ILE A 138 8.28 20.75 4.30
CA ILE A 138 7.37 19.85 5.04
C ILE A 138 8.16 18.98 6.02
N LEU A 139 9.24 18.36 5.53
CA LEU A 139 10.09 17.50 6.36
C LEU A 139 10.85 18.30 7.42
N MET A 140 11.24 19.54 7.14
CA MET A 140 11.79 20.43 8.17
C MET A 140 10.77 20.81 9.25
N ALA A 141 9.51 21.02 8.88
CA ALA A 141 8.47 21.47 9.82
C ALA A 141 7.92 20.34 10.69
N ILE A 142 7.69 19.16 10.09
CA ILE A 142 6.97 18.04 10.74
C ILE A 142 7.57 16.68 10.42
N GLY A 143 8.81 16.60 9.91
CA GLY A 143 9.44 15.35 9.49
C GLY A 143 9.54 14.30 10.59
N GLU A 144 9.65 14.71 11.86
CA GLU A 144 9.61 13.79 13.01
C GLU A 144 8.25 13.09 13.21
N HIS A 145 7.19 13.59 12.57
CA HIS A 145 5.84 13.03 12.61
C HIS A 145 5.47 12.28 11.32
N ILE A 146 6.28 12.39 10.27
CA ILE A 146 6.06 11.72 8.99
C ILE A 146 6.79 10.38 8.99
N ASP A 147 6.04 9.31 8.80
CA ASP A 147 6.59 7.96 8.79
C ASP A 147 7.19 7.60 7.43
N PHE A 148 6.55 8.00 6.34
CA PHE A 148 7.07 7.79 4.99
C PHE A 148 6.39 8.72 3.98
N VAL A 149 7.00 8.85 2.80
CA VAL A 149 6.50 9.64 1.68
C VAL A 149 6.11 8.71 0.53
N TRP A 150 4.89 8.89 0.03
CA TRP A 150 4.37 8.19 -1.14
C TRP A 150 4.35 9.11 -2.36
N LEU A 151 4.85 8.61 -3.49
CA LEU A 151 4.67 9.29 -4.79
C LEU A 151 3.55 8.63 -5.59
N GLY A 152 2.46 9.37 -5.79
CA GLY A 152 1.44 9.04 -6.79
C GLY A 152 1.98 9.29 -8.20
N ASN A 153 2.62 8.29 -8.81
CA ASN A 153 3.28 8.46 -10.11
C ASN A 153 2.35 9.01 -11.20
N LEU A 154 1.13 8.49 -11.32
CA LEU A 154 0.18 8.93 -12.34
C LEU A 154 -0.21 10.40 -12.15
N ASP A 155 -0.64 10.78 -10.95
CA ASP A 155 -1.09 12.13 -10.67
C ASP A 155 0.06 13.14 -10.84
N CYS A 156 1.27 12.78 -10.39
CA CYS A 156 2.47 13.59 -10.59
C CYS A 156 2.74 13.82 -12.08
N ARG A 157 2.79 12.75 -12.88
CA ARG A 157 3.06 12.85 -14.31
C ARG A 157 1.99 13.67 -15.03
N VAL A 158 0.71 13.43 -14.74
CA VAL A 158 -0.40 14.22 -15.30
C VAL A 158 -0.26 15.70 -14.94
N SER A 159 0.09 16.04 -13.69
CA SER A 159 0.33 17.42 -13.26
C SER A 159 1.52 18.09 -13.96
N MET A 160 2.47 17.30 -14.43
CA MET A 160 3.62 17.75 -15.22
C MET A 160 3.29 17.84 -16.73
N GLY A 161 2.08 17.48 -17.14
CA GLY A 161 1.68 17.40 -18.55
C GLY A 161 2.20 16.15 -19.27
N LEU A 162 2.66 15.14 -18.53
CA LEU A 162 3.20 13.90 -19.05
C LEU A 162 2.13 12.80 -19.13
N LEU A 163 2.23 11.95 -20.15
CA LEU A 163 1.30 10.85 -20.35
C LEU A 163 1.80 9.57 -19.66
N GLY A 164 0.84 8.75 -19.23
CA GLY A 164 1.08 7.41 -18.71
C GLY A 164 1.67 7.36 -17.30
N PHE A 165 1.77 6.13 -16.79
CA PHE A 165 2.19 5.85 -15.41
C PHE A 165 3.71 5.86 -15.21
N TRP A 166 4.44 5.57 -16.29
CA TRP A 166 5.88 5.42 -16.33
C TRP A 166 6.46 6.26 -17.47
N GLY A 167 7.70 6.68 -17.34
CA GLY A 167 8.43 7.34 -18.41
C GLY A 167 9.87 7.66 -18.03
N GLU A 168 10.61 8.20 -18.99
CA GLU A 168 12.04 8.51 -18.93
C GLU A 168 12.31 9.97 -19.34
N GLU A 169 11.26 10.80 -19.39
CA GLU A 169 11.36 12.20 -19.79
C GLU A 169 12.32 12.95 -18.86
N PRO A 170 13.20 13.83 -19.38
CA PRO A 170 14.20 14.52 -18.55
C PRO A 170 13.62 15.22 -17.34
N GLU A 171 12.48 15.88 -17.49
CA GLU A 171 11.74 16.55 -16.42
C GLU A 171 11.24 15.57 -15.35
N TRP A 172 10.79 14.37 -15.75
CA TRP A 172 10.35 13.31 -14.84
C TRP A 172 11.52 12.71 -14.07
N VAL A 173 12.63 12.42 -14.76
CA VAL A 173 13.85 11.92 -14.13
C VAL A 173 14.41 12.96 -13.13
N SER A 174 14.41 14.24 -13.50
CA SER A 174 14.82 15.33 -12.61
C SER A 174 13.93 15.45 -11.38
N ALA A 175 12.61 15.25 -11.50
CA ALA A 175 11.69 15.26 -10.38
C ALA A 175 11.94 14.08 -9.42
N LEU A 176 12.17 12.87 -9.97
CA LEU A 176 12.51 11.69 -9.19
C LEU A 176 13.85 11.85 -8.46
N GLU A 177 14.85 12.46 -9.09
CA GLU A 177 16.13 12.73 -8.43
C GLU A 177 15.97 13.73 -7.29
N THR A 178 15.21 14.81 -7.51
CA THR A 178 14.91 15.80 -6.47
C THR A 178 14.21 15.16 -5.26
N LEU A 179 13.23 14.29 -5.53
CA LEU A 179 12.55 13.51 -4.50
C LEU A 179 13.56 12.66 -3.72
N ARG A 180 14.38 11.87 -4.43
CA ARG A 180 15.37 10.96 -3.83
C ARG A 180 16.39 11.71 -2.97
N THR A 181 16.96 12.80 -3.47
CA THR A 181 17.95 13.59 -2.73
C THR A 181 17.36 14.26 -1.49
N THR A 182 16.12 14.75 -1.59
CA THR A 182 15.43 15.38 -0.45
C THR A 182 15.10 14.36 0.62
N LEU A 183 14.59 13.19 0.24
CA LEU A 183 14.31 12.10 1.19
C LEU A 183 15.58 11.63 1.88
N ALA A 184 16.69 11.45 1.12
CA ALA A 184 17.98 11.08 1.70
C ALA A 184 18.51 12.13 2.68
N LYS A 185 18.39 13.43 2.36
CA LYS A 185 18.80 14.54 3.25
C LYS A 185 18.12 14.49 4.62
N HIS A 186 16.84 14.10 4.65
CA HIS A 186 16.02 14.05 5.86
C HIS A 186 15.94 12.67 6.51
N ASN A 187 16.67 11.68 6.00
CA ASN A 187 16.53 10.27 6.40
C ASN A 187 15.07 9.80 6.34
N MET A 188 14.34 10.24 5.32
CA MET A 188 12.90 10.02 5.16
C MET A 188 12.62 8.84 4.24
N LEU A 189 11.59 8.06 4.58
CA LEU A 189 11.28 6.80 3.93
C LEU A 189 10.54 7.02 2.60
N TYR A 190 10.95 6.32 1.55
CA TYR A 190 10.24 6.31 0.27
C TYR A 190 9.39 5.05 0.09
N SER A 191 8.16 5.24 -0.37
CA SER A 191 7.24 4.16 -0.72
C SER A 191 6.71 4.36 -2.15
N GLY A 192 6.52 3.27 -2.88
CA GLY A 192 6.07 3.33 -4.28
C GLY A 192 5.58 1.99 -4.83
N LEU A 193 4.88 2.05 -5.96
CA LEU A 193 4.43 0.85 -6.69
C LEU A 193 5.59 0.02 -7.24
N ALA A 194 5.46 -1.30 -7.12
CA ALA A 194 6.37 -2.31 -7.64
C ALA A 194 5.52 -3.48 -8.18
N THR A 195 5.03 -3.38 -9.42
CA THR A 195 3.97 -4.28 -9.94
C THR A 195 4.36 -5.07 -11.20
N ARG A 196 5.66 -5.18 -11.50
CA ARG A 196 6.20 -5.86 -12.68
C ARG A 196 6.86 -7.21 -12.31
N ASP A 197 7.83 -7.65 -13.11
CA ASP A 197 8.60 -8.88 -12.93
C ASP A 197 9.46 -8.90 -11.65
N ASP A 198 10.02 -10.07 -11.34
CA ASP A 198 10.80 -10.31 -10.12
C ASP A 198 12.02 -9.40 -10.01
N GLU A 199 12.73 -9.13 -11.11
CA GLU A 199 13.87 -8.20 -11.12
C GLU A 199 13.42 -6.78 -10.76
N TRP A 200 12.28 -6.34 -11.29
CA TRP A 200 11.66 -5.07 -10.92
C TRP A 200 11.21 -5.05 -9.47
N LEU A 201 10.60 -6.13 -8.96
CA LEU A 201 10.18 -6.20 -7.56
C LEU A 201 11.39 -6.10 -6.62
N ILE A 202 12.44 -6.87 -6.89
CA ILE A 202 13.66 -6.89 -6.07
C ILE A 202 14.37 -5.53 -6.11
N SER A 203 14.56 -4.95 -7.30
CA SER A 203 15.21 -3.63 -7.44
C SER A 203 14.41 -2.50 -6.80
N ARG A 204 13.08 -2.64 -6.70
CA ARG A 204 12.22 -1.67 -5.99
C ARG A 204 12.10 -1.95 -4.50
N GLY A 205 12.43 -3.15 -4.04
CA GLY A 205 12.52 -3.48 -2.61
C GLY A 205 13.80 -2.96 -1.96
N ASP A 206 14.89 -2.85 -2.72
CA ASP A 206 16.14 -2.32 -2.21
C ASP A 206 15.99 -0.85 -1.78
N GLY A 207 16.26 -0.58 -0.50
CA GLY A 207 16.12 0.74 0.12
C GLY A 207 14.68 1.20 0.40
N ARG A 208 13.65 0.36 0.19
CA ARG A 208 12.25 0.72 0.49
C ARG A 208 11.68 -0.07 1.67
N SER A 209 10.89 0.63 2.50
CA SER A 209 10.19 0.01 3.63
C SER A 209 8.87 -0.65 3.24
N LEU A 210 8.26 -0.18 2.15
CA LEU A 210 6.90 -0.55 1.72
C LEU A 210 6.87 -0.75 0.20
N MET A 211 6.29 -1.86 -0.23
CA MET A 211 6.10 -2.20 -1.63
C MET A 211 4.65 -2.57 -1.93
N PHE A 212 4.14 -2.07 -3.06
CA PHE A 212 2.78 -2.35 -3.54
C PHE A 212 2.91 -3.24 -4.74
N THR A 213 2.50 -4.49 -4.57
CA THR A 213 2.79 -5.54 -5.55
C THR A 213 1.59 -5.85 -6.45
N SER A 214 0.38 -5.54 -5.99
CA SER A 214 -0.85 -5.75 -6.76
C SER A 214 -1.99 -4.85 -6.28
N SER A 215 -3.09 -4.85 -7.04
CA SER A 215 -4.40 -4.35 -6.62
C SER A 215 -5.51 -5.30 -7.07
N ASP A 216 -6.68 -5.17 -6.47
CA ASP A 216 -7.88 -5.91 -6.88
C ASP A 216 -8.31 -5.58 -8.31
N SER A 217 -8.28 -4.29 -8.68
CA SER A 217 -8.54 -3.82 -10.05
C SER A 217 -7.53 -4.38 -11.06
N PHE A 218 -6.23 -4.36 -10.75
CA PHE A 218 -5.22 -4.93 -11.64
C PHE A 218 -5.32 -6.45 -11.74
N ALA A 219 -5.62 -7.13 -10.63
CA ALA A 219 -5.81 -8.58 -10.62
C ALA A 219 -6.98 -8.99 -11.54
N LEU A 220 -8.11 -8.28 -11.47
CA LEU A 220 -9.25 -8.51 -12.37
C LEU A 220 -8.90 -8.24 -13.83
N LEU A 221 -8.14 -7.17 -14.11
CA LEU A 221 -7.70 -6.87 -15.47
C LEU A 221 -6.76 -7.96 -16.02
N ARG A 222 -5.92 -8.58 -15.19
CA ARG A 222 -5.07 -9.72 -15.61
C ARG A 222 -5.88 -10.96 -15.96
N ALA A 223 -6.98 -11.22 -15.25
CA ALA A 223 -7.90 -12.32 -15.56
C ALA A 223 -8.58 -12.17 -16.94
N ARG A 224 -8.57 -10.97 -17.54
CA ARG A 224 -9.13 -10.72 -18.87
C ARG A 224 -8.50 -11.62 -19.94
N GLU A 225 -7.19 -11.85 -19.91
CA GLU A 225 -6.51 -12.63 -20.94
C GLU A 225 -6.91 -14.10 -20.90
N GLU A 226 -7.10 -14.66 -19.70
CA GLU A 226 -7.63 -16.01 -19.51
C GLU A 226 -9.06 -16.13 -20.09
N LEU A 227 -9.93 -15.17 -19.76
CA LEU A 227 -11.31 -15.15 -20.25
C LEU A 227 -11.38 -14.93 -21.77
N ARG A 228 -10.50 -14.10 -22.32
CA ARG A 228 -10.39 -13.87 -23.77
C ARG A 228 -9.96 -15.14 -24.47
N HIS A 229 -8.92 -15.81 -23.96
CA HIS A 229 -8.45 -17.07 -24.50
C HIS A 229 -9.54 -18.14 -24.50
N ALA A 230 -10.29 -18.28 -23.39
CA ALA A 230 -11.42 -19.19 -23.31
C ALA A 230 -12.51 -18.89 -24.36
N LYS A 231 -12.82 -17.61 -24.60
CA LYS A 231 -13.77 -17.22 -25.65
C LYS A 231 -13.27 -17.56 -27.06
N GLU A 232 -11.99 -17.33 -27.33
CA GLU A 232 -11.37 -17.61 -28.63
C GLU A 232 -11.35 -19.11 -28.94
N LEU A 233 -11.07 -19.96 -27.94
CA LEU A 233 -11.09 -21.43 -28.08
C LEU A 233 -12.43 -21.98 -28.57
N PHE A 234 -13.54 -21.30 -28.24
CA PHE A 234 -14.88 -21.72 -28.62
C PHE A 234 -15.57 -20.73 -29.59
N ALA A 235 -14.82 -19.86 -30.26
CA ALA A 235 -15.37 -18.84 -31.15
C ALA A 235 -16.04 -19.43 -32.41
N VAL A 236 -15.62 -20.62 -32.83
CA VAL A 236 -16.27 -21.39 -33.90
C VAL A 236 -16.69 -22.73 -33.30
N LYS A 237 -17.90 -22.77 -32.75
CA LYS A 237 -18.56 -24.05 -32.45
C LYS A 237 -19.20 -24.54 -33.75
N ASP A 238 -18.57 -25.51 -34.40
CA ASP A 238 -19.20 -26.24 -35.49
C ASP A 238 -20.23 -27.21 -34.91
N TYR A 239 -21.51 -26.86 -35.04
CA TYR A 239 -22.63 -27.70 -34.60
C TYR A 239 -23.12 -28.63 -35.72
N SER A 240 -22.50 -28.64 -36.90
CA SER A 240 -22.94 -29.47 -38.03
C SER A 240 -22.83 -30.98 -37.77
N THR A 241 -22.06 -31.37 -36.75
CA THR A 241 -21.89 -32.76 -36.30
C THR A 241 -22.79 -33.15 -35.11
N LEU A 242 -23.58 -32.22 -34.57
CA LEU A 242 -24.58 -32.49 -33.53
C LEU A 242 -25.93 -32.69 -34.23
N GLY A 243 -26.17 -33.94 -34.63
CA GLY A 243 -27.29 -34.37 -35.48
C GLY A 243 -28.69 -34.14 -34.95
#